data_AF-A0A5C9BDD2-F1
#
_entry.id   AF-A0A5C9BDD2-F1
#
_cell.length_a   1.000
_cell.length_b   1.000
_cell.length_c   1.000
_cell.angle_alpha   90.00
_cell.angle_beta   90.00
_cell.angle_gamma   90.00
#
_symmetry.space_group_name_H-M   'P 1'
#
loop_
_entity.id
_entity.type
_entity.pdbx_description
1 polymer ?
#
loop_
_entity_poly.entity_id
_entity_poly.type
_entity_poly.pdbx_seq_one_letter_code
_entity_poly.pdbx_strand_id
1 'polypeptide(L)'
;MILRDGKIPLLIQAISSKTGRRAWGGPSLPLPELFQASGTDRTAFDAVRNNYLQSTTTQPVDLDRDGHPELLQTLWLFGQRFPEPRGLAPVEHQQEFLALIDGRNGSLRWVEPVTELLGGNGYLRNSNAQAQVDASADLNADGTLDIVVVVPTQDAQGWWTGTLQVRNGRDGKPLWPAQPIDGKWNDARGLKRPLIGDLDGDGRPEIVLYETIQPQLRTLRGDTGESLWTWKATQNLSPNSIVPGVVLVTQSSPVAPRQESRTPKDVDREADVVEATDANSAPGNSFRGARRLRCVAVTINETGNQWELVLLDHEGKVVERVPYGTNQLWSHDLDGDGGEELLRYEGTKLTVSRGLHDVLWTWTRPASDYGWVSRFDRASDGR
;
A
#
# COMPACT_ATOMS: atom_id res chain seq x y z
N MET A 1 12.03 -12.21 27.39
CA MET A 1 11.75 -10.78 27.62
C MET A 1 11.20 -10.63 29.02
N ILE A 2 11.81 -9.83 29.91
CA ILE A 2 11.30 -9.65 31.28
C ILE A 2 10.32 -8.47 31.26
N LEU A 3 9.03 -8.75 31.41
CA LEU A 3 7.99 -7.76 31.60
C LEU A 3 8.20 -7.07 32.95
N ARG A 4 8.27 -5.74 32.98
CA ARG A 4 8.29 -4.93 34.19
C ARG A 4 7.12 -3.95 34.14
N ASP A 5 6.37 -3.84 35.22
CA ASP A 5 5.37 -2.79 35.46
C ASP A 5 4.26 -2.67 34.39
N GLY A 6 3.78 -3.80 33.87
CA GLY A 6 2.66 -3.80 32.93
C GLY A 6 3.01 -3.33 31.51
N LYS A 7 4.29 -3.25 31.16
CA LYS A 7 4.75 -2.77 29.85
C LYS A 7 5.65 -3.79 29.12
N ILE A 8 5.59 -3.77 27.79
CA ILE A 8 6.50 -4.53 26.91
C ILE A 8 7.50 -3.57 26.27
N PRO A 9 8.81 -3.69 26.51
CA PRO A 9 9.80 -2.86 25.82
C PRO A 9 9.87 -3.24 24.33
N LEU A 10 9.74 -2.25 23.44
CA LEU A 10 10.06 -2.43 22.04
C LEU A 10 11.57 -2.40 21.86
N LEU A 11 12.12 -3.47 21.31
CA LEU A 11 13.55 -3.61 21.04
C LEU A 11 13.92 -2.95 19.70
N ILE A 12 13.69 -1.64 19.61
CA ILE A 12 14.09 -0.80 18.48
C ILE A 12 15.08 0.27 18.96
N GLN A 13 15.96 0.74 18.09
CA GLN A 13 16.87 1.84 18.39
C GLN A 13 17.21 2.63 17.14
N ALA A 14 17.40 3.94 17.30
CA ALA A 14 18.02 4.77 16.29
C ALA A 14 19.49 4.96 16.58
N ILE A 15 20.30 4.84 15.53
CA ILE A 15 21.74 5.05 15.57
C ILE A 15 22.06 6.16 14.56
N SER A 16 22.79 7.18 15.01
CA SER A 16 23.26 8.25 14.13
C SER A 16 24.26 7.70 13.11
N SER A 17 23.97 7.83 11.83
CA SER A 17 24.91 7.45 10.75
C SER A 17 26.21 8.26 10.80
N LYS A 18 26.14 9.53 11.23
CA LYS A 18 27.31 10.43 11.34
C LYS A 18 28.26 10.04 12.48
N THR A 19 27.73 9.55 13.61
CA THR A 19 28.52 9.36 14.84
C THR A 19 28.59 7.92 15.33
N GLY A 20 27.76 7.03 14.79
CA GLY A 20 27.60 5.64 15.27
C GLY A 20 26.99 5.53 16.66
N ARG A 21 26.59 6.65 17.29
CA ARG A 21 26.02 6.66 18.65
C ARG A 21 24.51 6.46 18.60
N ARG A 22 24.00 5.77 19.62
CA ARG A 22 22.56 5.64 19.86
C ARG A 22 21.96 7.03 20.07
N ALA A 23 20.98 7.38 19.26
CA ALA A 23 20.20 8.61 19.40
C ALA A 23 19.11 8.42 20.47
N TRP A 24 18.34 7.33 20.35
CA TRP A 24 17.31 6.92 21.29
C TRP A 24 17.10 5.41 21.21
N GLY A 25 16.30 4.82 22.11
CA GLY A 25 15.78 3.46 21.89
C GLY A 25 14.29 3.37 22.17
N GLY A 26 13.75 2.19 21.91
CA GLY A 26 12.33 2.00 21.73
C GLY A 26 11.51 2.30 22.97
N PRO A 27 10.27 2.76 22.78
CA PRO A 27 9.37 2.98 23.88
C PRO A 27 8.94 1.62 24.48
N SER A 28 8.26 1.68 25.61
CA SER A 28 7.56 0.50 26.13
C SER A 28 6.07 0.63 25.83
N LEU A 29 5.48 -0.41 25.26
CA LEU A 29 4.06 -0.46 24.98
C LEU A 29 3.28 -0.82 26.23
N PRO A 30 2.07 -0.25 26.42
CA PRO A 30 1.14 -0.79 27.40
C PRO A 30 0.83 -2.25 27.04
N LEU A 31 0.85 -3.14 28.04
CA LEU A 31 0.26 -4.46 27.86
C LEU A 31 -1.25 -4.30 27.67
N PRO A 32 -1.86 -4.96 26.68
CA PRO A 32 -3.32 -5.07 26.63
C PRO A 32 -3.84 -5.64 27.95
N GLU A 33 -5.03 -5.21 28.36
CA GLU A 33 -5.65 -5.62 29.63
C GLU A 33 -5.65 -7.15 29.81
N LEU A 34 -5.90 -7.88 28.72
CA LEU A 34 -5.89 -9.35 28.67
C LEU A 34 -4.54 -10.00 29.03
N PHE A 35 -3.44 -9.26 28.93
CA PHE A 35 -2.09 -9.68 29.33
C PHE A 35 -1.60 -9.01 30.61
N GLN A 36 -2.40 -8.14 31.23
CA GLN A 36 -2.12 -7.60 32.55
C GLN A 36 -2.51 -8.64 33.61
N ALA A 37 -1.73 -8.72 34.70
CA ALA A 37 -2.05 -9.63 35.79
C ALA A 37 -3.34 -9.20 36.50
N SER A 38 -4.33 -10.08 36.57
CA SER A 38 -5.51 -9.87 37.43
C SER A 38 -5.15 -10.21 38.88
N GLY A 39 -4.88 -9.19 39.71
CA GLY A 39 -4.68 -9.34 41.15
C GLY A 39 -3.30 -9.88 41.59
N THR A 40 -3.18 -10.28 42.87
CA THR A 40 -1.93 -10.63 43.56
C THR A 40 -1.23 -11.91 43.07
N ASP A 41 -1.73 -12.54 42.01
CA ASP A 41 -1.27 -13.85 41.58
C ASP A 41 -0.15 -13.79 40.53
N ARG A 42 1.09 -13.63 41.03
CA ARG A 42 2.34 -13.68 40.25
C ARG A 42 2.52 -14.99 39.47
N THR A 43 1.82 -16.08 39.81
CA THR A 43 2.01 -17.38 39.15
C THR A 43 1.29 -17.48 37.80
N ALA A 44 0.14 -16.81 37.63
CA ALA A 44 -0.49 -16.63 36.32
C ALA A 44 0.40 -15.77 35.39
N PHE A 45 1.10 -14.77 35.96
CA PHE A 45 2.07 -13.94 35.25
C PHE A 45 3.34 -14.70 34.83
N ASP A 46 3.79 -15.69 35.61
CA ASP A 46 4.92 -16.55 35.21
C ASP A 46 4.57 -17.51 34.05
N ALA A 47 3.28 -17.80 33.81
CA ALA A 47 2.84 -18.55 32.64
C ALA A 47 2.81 -17.70 31.34
N VAL A 48 2.88 -16.37 31.46
CA VAL A 48 3.05 -15.37 30.37
C VAL A 48 4.49 -15.37 29.83
N ARG A 49 5.41 -16.16 30.40
CA ARG A 49 6.82 -16.27 29.94
C ARG A 49 7.00 -16.75 28.49
N ASN A 50 5.94 -17.27 27.85
CA ASN A 50 5.94 -17.66 26.45
C ASN A 50 5.33 -16.60 25.52
N ASN A 51 5.10 -15.37 26.00
CA ASN A 51 4.63 -14.30 25.15
C ASN A 51 5.78 -13.72 24.32
N TYR A 52 5.56 -13.64 23.02
CA TYR A 52 6.51 -13.03 22.09
C TYR A 52 5.83 -11.83 21.45
N LEU A 53 6.46 -10.66 21.60
CA LEU A 53 6.15 -9.50 20.80
C LEU A 53 7.11 -9.51 19.61
N GLN A 54 6.57 -9.58 18.41
CA GLN A 54 7.35 -9.58 17.17
C GLN A 54 7.01 -8.35 16.35
N SER A 55 8.03 -7.61 15.92
CA SER A 55 7.86 -6.63 14.85
C SER A 55 7.72 -7.38 13.52
N THR A 56 6.67 -7.08 12.77
CA THR A 56 6.44 -7.69 11.45
C THR A 56 6.89 -6.76 10.33
N THR A 57 6.66 -5.46 10.46
CA THR A 57 7.14 -4.44 9.52
C THR A 57 7.55 -3.17 10.25
N THR A 58 8.40 -2.36 9.62
CA THR A 58 8.78 -1.03 10.11
C THR A 58 8.92 -0.12 8.91
N GLN A 59 8.13 0.94 8.87
CA GLN A 59 8.11 1.90 7.77
C GLN A 59 8.45 3.29 8.33
N PRO A 60 9.56 3.92 7.89
CA PRO A 60 9.77 5.33 8.16
C PRO A 60 8.82 6.16 7.28
N VAL A 61 7.95 6.95 7.89
CA VAL A 61 6.94 7.75 7.18
C VAL A 61 6.82 9.10 7.88
N ASP A 62 6.96 10.19 7.13
CA ASP A 62 6.69 11.54 7.62
C ASP A 62 5.18 11.81 7.52
N LEU A 63 4.43 11.37 8.54
CA LEU A 63 2.96 11.40 8.49
C LEU A 63 2.45 12.83 8.61
N ASP A 64 3.08 13.66 9.44
CA ASP A 64 2.67 15.05 9.67
C ASP A 64 3.36 16.06 8.74
N ARG A 65 4.19 15.57 7.80
CA ARG A 65 4.90 16.37 6.79
C ARG A 65 5.80 17.43 7.39
N ASP A 66 6.38 17.14 8.56
CA ASP A 66 7.25 18.07 9.26
C ASP A 66 8.73 17.91 8.86
N GLY A 67 9.02 17.00 7.92
CA GLY A 67 10.36 16.70 7.43
C GLY A 67 11.13 15.71 8.29
N HIS A 68 10.53 15.19 9.37
CA HIS A 68 11.12 14.19 10.24
C HIS A 68 10.25 12.93 10.29
N PRO A 69 10.67 11.82 9.65
CA PRO A 69 9.82 10.63 9.59
C PRO A 69 9.57 10.02 10.97
N GLU A 70 8.32 9.70 11.25
CA GLU A 70 7.92 8.75 12.27
C GLU A 70 8.28 7.31 11.85
N LEU A 71 8.24 6.40 12.81
CA LEU A 71 8.27 4.98 12.55
C LEU A 71 6.88 4.39 12.77
N LEU A 72 6.28 3.93 11.68
CA LEU A 72 5.08 3.11 11.70
C LEU A 72 5.49 1.64 11.82
N GLN A 73 5.09 1.01 12.91
CA GLN A 73 5.47 -0.36 13.24
C GLN A 73 4.23 -1.24 13.37
N THR A 74 4.21 -2.35 12.62
CA THR A 74 3.25 -3.43 12.86
C THR A 74 3.85 -4.44 13.83
N LEU A 75 3.06 -4.81 14.82
CA LEU A 75 3.50 -5.66 15.91
C LEU A 75 2.53 -6.82 16.11
N TRP A 76 3.09 -7.94 16.50
CA TRP A 76 2.39 -9.18 16.77
C TRP A 76 2.62 -9.58 18.21
N LEU A 77 1.57 -9.62 19.02
CA LEU A 77 1.64 -10.16 20.37
C LEU A 77 0.97 -11.52 20.40
N PHE A 78 1.76 -12.53 20.75
CA PHE A 78 1.28 -13.87 21.02
C PHE A 78 1.31 -14.14 22.53
N GLY A 79 0.29 -14.80 23.07
CA GLY A 79 0.33 -15.33 24.42
C GLY A 79 -0.78 -16.31 24.75
N GLN A 80 -0.80 -16.78 26.01
CA GLN A 80 -1.78 -17.73 26.50
C GLN A 80 -2.56 -17.14 27.67
N ARG A 81 -3.89 -17.29 27.65
CA ARG A 81 -4.78 -16.93 28.76
C ARG A 81 -5.28 -18.18 29.45
N PHE A 82 -5.16 -18.23 30.77
CA PHE A 82 -5.78 -19.29 31.58
C PHE A 82 -7.20 -18.84 31.96
N PRO A 83 -8.24 -19.59 31.56
CA PRO A 83 -9.61 -19.27 31.97
C PRO A 83 -9.77 -19.41 33.49
N GLU A 84 -10.60 -18.57 34.10
CA GLU A 84 -11.15 -18.84 35.44
C GLU A 84 -12.50 -19.56 35.32
N PRO A 85 -12.79 -20.58 36.16
CA PRO A 85 -11.97 -21.12 37.26
C PRO A 85 -10.85 -22.06 36.79
N ARG A 86 -9.82 -22.20 37.64
CA ARG A 86 -8.63 -23.05 37.39
C ARG A 86 -9.04 -24.49 37.08
N GLY A 87 -8.50 -25.03 35.98
CA GLY A 87 -8.75 -26.42 35.53
C GLY A 87 -9.04 -26.54 34.03
N LEU A 88 -9.33 -25.42 33.36
CA LEU A 88 -9.47 -25.37 31.90
C LEU A 88 -8.11 -25.20 31.21
N ALA A 89 -7.99 -25.75 30.01
CA ALA A 89 -6.82 -25.59 29.17
C ALA A 89 -6.59 -24.10 28.82
N PRO A 90 -5.33 -23.65 28.70
CA PRO A 90 -5.05 -22.29 28.25
C PRO A 90 -5.60 -22.06 26.84
N VAL A 91 -6.11 -20.85 26.60
CA VAL A 91 -6.56 -20.38 25.29
C VAL A 91 -5.46 -19.51 24.70
N GLU A 92 -5.02 -19.81 23.47
CA GLU A 92 -4.09 -18.94 22.74
C GLU A 92 -4.78 -17.63 22.39
N HIS A 93 -4.08 -16.53 22.62
CA HIS A 93 -4.49 -15.17 22.31
C HIS A 93 -3.46 -14.54 21.38
N GLN A 94 -3.93 -13.94 20.30
CA GLN A 94 -3.09 -13.26 19.34
C GLN A 94 -3.69 -11.90 19.03
N GLN A 95 -2.82 -10.88 19.02
CA GLN A 95 -3.23 -9.51 18.73
C GLN A 95 -2.20 -8.81 17.86
N GLU A 96 -2.69 -8.17 16.80
CA GLU A 96 -1.88 -7.27 16.00
C GLU A 96 -2.08 -5.83 16.45
N PHE A 97 -0.99 -5.06 16.42
CA PHE A 97 -1.02 -3.62 16.69
C PHE A 97 -0.38 -2.84 15.56
N LEU A 98 -0.85 -1.62 15.42
CA LEU A 98 -0.07 -0.52 14.86
C LEU A 98 0.47 0.31 16.01
N ALA A 99 1.76 0.62 15.94
CA ALA A 99 2.40 1.59 16.82
C ALA A 99 3.03 2.69 15.97
N LEU A 100 2.78 3.94 16.35
CA LEU A 100 3.46 5.09 15.78
C LEU A 100 4.46 5.64 16.79
N ILE A 101 5.71 5.74 16.38
CA ILE A 101 6.83 6.17 17.21
C ILE A 101 7.43 7.43 16.60
N ASP A 102 7.62 8.46 17.41
CA ASP A 102 8.32 9.68 17.02
C ASP A 102 9.77 9.37 16.64
N GLY A 103 10.15 9.66 15.40
CA GLY A 103 11.49 9.36 14.90
C GLY A 103 12.60 10.25 15.46
N ARG A 104 12.26 11.40 16.06
CA ARG A 104 13.22 12.35 16.66
C ARG A 104 13.69 11.87 18.02
N ASN A 105 12.79 11.30 18.82
CA ASN A 105 13.06 10.99 20.23
C ASN A 105 12.72 9.55 20.65
N GLY A 106 12.10 8.75 19.79
CA GLY A 106 11.72 7.36 20.07
C GLY A 106 10.52 7.21 21.01
N SER A 107 9.78 8.28 21.29
CA SER A 107 8.58 8.22 22.13
C SER A 107 7.40 7.62 21.36
N LEU A 108 6.54 6.89 22.08
CA LEU A 108 5.30 6.36 21.51
C LEU A 108 4.31 7.52 21.33
N ARG A 109 3.86 7.77 20.10
CA ARG A 109 2.77 8.72 19.81
C ARG A 109 1.43 8.08 20.12
N TRP A 110 1.17 6.90 19.56
CA TRP A 110 -0.01 6.09 19.85
C TRP A 110 0.22 4.61 19.50
N VAL A 111 -0.63 3.74 20.02
CA VAL A 111 -0.67 2.30 19.69
C VAL A 111 -2.12 1.85 19.69
N GLU A 112 -2.52 1.13 18.65
CA GLU A 112 -3.90 0.69 18.47
C GLU A 112 -3.95 -0.77 18.02
N PRO A 113 -4.81 -1.61 18.62
CA PRO A 113 -5.04 -2.96 18.12
C PRO A 113 -5.78 -2.90 16.77
N VAL A 114 -5.35 -3.75 15.84
CA VAL A 114 -6.00 -3.90 14.52
C VAL A 114 -6.68 -5.26 14.34
N THR A 115 -6.33 -6.27 15.12
CA THR A 115 -7.10 -7.52 15.20
C THR A 115 -6.95 -8.21 16.54
N GLU A 116 -7.94 -9.00 16.93
CA GLU A 116 -7.89 -9.86 18.10
C GLU A 116 -8.42 -11.24 17.74
N LEU A 117 -7.62 -12.27 18.01
CA LEU A 117 -7.97 -13.66 17.72
C LEU A 117 -7.89 -14.51 18.98
N LEU A 118 -9.03 -15.16 19.27
CA LEU A 118 -9.23 -16.01 20.45
C LEU A 118 -9.37 -17.48 20.04
N GLY A 119 -8.44 -18.32 20.48
CA GLY A 119 -8.53 -19.78 20.33
C GLY A 119 -8.15 -20.34 18.95
N GLY A 120 -7.35 -21.41 18.94
CA GLY A 120 -6.97 -22.16 17.74
C GLY A 120 -5.62 -22.89 17.93
N ASN A 121 -5.44 -24.08 17.33
CA ASN A 121 -4.16 -24.80 17.36
C ASN A 121 -3.08 -24.06 16.55
N GLY A 122 -2.35 -23.09 17.10
CA GLY A 122 -1.10 -22.59 16.49
C GLY A 122 -1.19 -22.08 15.03
N TYR A 123 -2.39 -21.77 14.53
CA TYR A 123 -2.69 -21.69 13.09
C TYR A 123 -2.12 -20.46 12.37
N LEU A 124 -1.53 -19.53 13.10
CA LEU A 124 -0.94 -18.31 12.56
C LEU A 124 0.53 -18.11 12.94
N ARG A 125 1.24 -19.19 13.30
CA ARG A 125 2.72 -19.17 13.35
C ARG A 125 3.36 -18.99 11.96
N ASN A 126 2.57 -18.93 10.90
CA ASN A 126 3.04 -18.59 9.57
C ASN A 126 3.22 -17.08 9.45
N SER A 127 4.47 -16.64 9.35
CA SER A 127 4.91 -15.27 9.03
C SER A 127 4.27 -14.63 7.79
N ASN A 128 3.42 -15.35 7.08
CA ASN A 128 2.82 -14.94 5.81
C ASN A 128 1.48 -14.21 5.97
N ALA A 129 0.90 -14.21 7.18
CA ALA A 129 -0.41 -13.61 7.48
C ALA A 129 -0.29 -12.26 8.21
N GLN A 130 0.64 -11.43 7.75
CA GLN A 130 0.89 -10.12 8.35
C GLN A 130 -0.03 -9.07 7.74
N ALA A 131 -0.51 -8.13 8.57
CA ALA A 131 -1.16 -6.92 8.08
C ALA A 131 -0.34 -6.24 6.97
N GLN A 132 -1.02 -5.93 5.86
CA GLN A 132 -0.47 -5.15 4.78
C GLN A 132 -0.79 -3.69 5.04
N VAL A 133 0.22 -2.83 5.09
CA VAL A 133 0.08 -1.42 5.50
C VAL A 133 0.60 -0.49 4.44
N ASP A 134 -0.15 0.57 4.17
CA ASP A 134 0.25 1.71 3.37
C ASP A 134 -0.12 3.02 4.09
N ALA A 135 0.76 4.01 4.04
CA ALA A 135 0.60 5.30 4.69
C ALA A 135 1.11 6.45 3.81
N SER A 136 0.80 6.37 2.51
CA SER A 136 1.31 7.26 1.48
C SER A 136 0.44 8.48 1.18
N ALA A 137 -0.80 8.53 1.67
CA ALA A 137 -1.74 9.60 1.31
C ALA A 137 -2.55 10.11 2.51
N ASP A 138 -2.91 11.39 2.44
CA ASP A 138 -3.87 12.05 3.32
C ASP A 138 -5.25 11.89 2.68
N LEU A 139 -6.06 10.99 3.23
CA LEU A 139 -7.32 10.57 2.62
C LEU A 139 -8.44 11.56 2.91
N ASN A 140 -8.40 12.23 4.07
CA ASN A 140 -9.44 13.14 4.53
C ASN A 140 -9.09 14.64 4.35
N ALA A 141 -7.89 14.94 3.83
CA ALA A 141 -7.35 16.27 3.61
C ALA A 141 -7.14 17.08 4.91
N ASP A 142 -6.81 16.43 6.03
CA ASP A 142 -6.51 17.09 7.31
C ASP A 142 -5.04 17.56 7.45
N GLY A 143 -4.22 17.28 6.44
CA GLY A 143 -2.81 17.62 6.38
C GLY A 143 -1.87 16.55 6.96
N THR A 144 -2.41 15.50 7.60
CA THR A 144 -1.67 14.34 8.11
C THR A 144 -1.97 13.15 7.20
N LEU A 145 -0.95 12.39 6.82
CA LEU A 145 -1.16 11.14 6.07
C LEU A 145 -1.93 10.13 6.94
N ASP A 146 -2.82 9.38 6.32
CA ASP A 146 -3.59 8.31 6.95
C ASP A 146 -2.96 6.94 6.70
N ILE A 147 -3.43 5.94 7.43
CA ILE A 147 -2.87 4.58 7.38
C ILE A 147 -3.95 3.61 6.94
N VAL A 148 -3.74 2.98 5.79
CA VAL A 148 -4.61 1.94 5.24
C VAL A 148 -4.02 0.57 5.57
N VAL A 149 -4.85 -0.30 6.14
CA VAL A 149 -4.45 -1.59 6.69
C VAL A 149 -5.36 -2.67 6.13
N VAL A 150 -4.77 -3.68 5.51
CA VAL A 150 -5.47 -4.93 5.19
C VAL A 150 -5.00 -6.00 6.18
N VAL A 151 -5.91 -6.42 7.05
CA VAL A 151 -5.66 -7.43 8.07
C VAL A 151 -6.13 -8.80 7.55
N PRO A 152 -5.25 -9.79 7.41
CA PRO A 152 -5.64 -11.16 7.09
C PRO A 152 -6.48 -11.77 8.21
N THR A 153 -7.59 -12.40 7.82
CA THR A 153 -8.47 -13.16 8.71
C THR A 153 -8.76 -14.51 8.08
N GLN A 154 -8.92 -15.56 8.88
CA GLN A 154 -9.21 -16.90 8.37
C GLN A 154 -10.60 -17.33 8.85
N ASP A 155 -11.42 -17.84 7.93
CA ASP A 155 -12.71 -18.41 8.29
C ASP A 155 -12.57 -19.79 8.95
N ALA A 156 -13.67 -20.31 9.51
CA ALA A 156 -13.67 -21.60 10.21
C ALA A 156 -13.34 -22.80 9.30
N GLN A 157 -13.35 -22.61 7.98
CA GLN A 157 -13.00 -23.64 6.99
C GLN A 157 -11.54 -23.53 6.54
N GLY A 158 -10.78 -22.56 7.05
CA GLY A 158 -9.37 -22.36 6.73
C GLY A 158 -9.12 -21.46 5.52
N TRP A 159 -10.14 -20.81 4.96
CA TRP A 159 -9.95 -19.84 3.88
C TRP A 159 -9.55 -18.49 4.43
N TRP A 160 -8.58 -17.87 3.76
CA TRP A 160 -8.13 -16.53 4.08
C TRP A 160 -9.04 -15.49 3.41
N THR A 161 -9.48 -14.52 4.17
CA THR A 161 -10.18 -13.30 3.76
C THR A 161 -9.46 -12.12 4.42
N GLY A 162 -9.88 -10.89 4.15
CA GLY A 162 -9.26 -9.69 4.72
C GLY A 162 -10.28 -8.75 5.32
N THR A 163 -9.82 -7.91 6.24
CA THR A 163 -10.57 -6.74 6.69
C THR A 163 -9.77 -5.49 6.34
N LEU A 164 -10.40 -4.57 5.62
CA LEU A 164 -9.86 -3.23 5.39
C LEU A 164 -10.17 -2.34 6.58
N GLN A 165 -9.14 -1.66 7.08
CA GLN A 165 -9.24 -0.63 8.10
C GLN A 165 -8.46 0.60 7.65
N VAL A 166 -8.98 1.78 7.95
CA VAL A 166 -8.29 3.04 7.70
C VAL A 166 -8.21 3.82 9.00
N ARG A 167 -6.98 4.21 9.37
CA ARG A 167 -6.67 4.88 10.63
C ARG A 167 -6.16 6.29 10.37
N ASN A 168 -6.62 7.25 11.16
CA ASN A 168 -6.07 8.60 11.16
C ASN A 168 -4.60 8.55 11.63
N GLY A 169 -3.68 9.14 10.88
CA GLY A 169 -2.26 9.11 11.23
C GLY A 169 -1.92 9.86 12.53
N ARG A 170 -2.74 10.84 12.92
CA ARG A 170 -2.53 11.67 14.11
C ARG A 170 -2.77 10.91 15.40
N ASP A 171 -3.81 10.07 15.45
CA ASP A 171 -4.26 9.44 16.69
C ASP A 171 -4.61 7.94 16.59
N GLY A 172 -4.46 7.31 15.42
CA GLY A 172 -4.68 5.88 15.21
C GLY A 172 -6.16 5.46 15.17
N LYS A 173 -7.10 6.39 15.38
CA LYS A 173 -8.54 6.07 15.38
C LYS A 173 -9.04 5.75 13.98
N PRO A 174 -10.06 4.88 13.84
CA PRO A 174 -10.64 4.60 12.55
C PRO A 174 -11.26 5.86 11.93
N LEU A 175 -10.97 6.12 10.65
CA LEU A 175 -11.67 7.18 9.90
C LEU A 175 -13.12 6.79 9.62
N TRP A 176 -13.35 5.52 9.32
CA TRP A 176 -14.65 4.94 9.04
C TRP A 176 -14.69 3.45 9.43
N PRO A 177 -15.89 2.84 9.54
CA PRO A 177 -16.03 1.45 10.01
C PRO A 177 -15.30 0.43 9.12
N ALA A 178 -14.57 -0.50 9.74
CA ALA A 178 -13.86 -1.55 9.04
C ALA A 178 -14.76 -2.33 8.06
N GLN A 179 -14.22 -2.66 6.89
CA GLN A 179 -14.97 -3.31 5.81
C GLN A 179 -14.39 -4.69 5.47
N PRO A 180 -15.22 -5.71 5.19
CA PRO A 180 -14.74 -7.01 4.75
C PRO A 180 -14.23 -6.97 3.30
N ILE A 181 -13.22 -7.79 3.03
CA ILE A 181 -12.74 -8.09 1.67
C ILE A 181 -13.30 -9.45 1.29
N ASP A 182 -14.26 -9.47 0.37
CA ASP A 182 -15.13 -10.62 0.13
C ASP A 182 -14.43 -11.84 -0.48
N GLY A 183 -13.24 -11.67 -1.05
CA GLY A 183 -12.51 -12.77 -1.68
C GLY A 183 -11.90 -13.74 -0.70
N LYS A 184 -11.88 -15.02 -1.13
CA LYS A 184 -11.28 -16.12 -0.39
C LYS A 184 -9.99 -16.56 -1.05
N TRP A 185 -8.99 -16.81 -0.22
CA TRP A 185 -7.64 -17.16 -0.58
C TRP A 185 -7.24 -18.47 0.09
N ASN A 186 -6.51 -19.32 -0.62
CA ASN A 186 -5.88 -20.51 -0.02
C ASN A 186 -4.65 -20.15 0.83
N ASP A 187 -4.15 -18.91 0.69
CA ASP A 187 -2.95 -18.40 1.36
C ASP A 187 -3.10 -16.89 1.62
N ALA A 188 -2.72 -16.43 2.81
CA ALA A 188 -2.72 -15.02 3.19
C ALA A 188 -1.88 -14.11 2.26
N ARG A 189 -0.88 -14.65 1.56
CA ARG A 189 -0.07 -13.94 0.53
C ARG A 189 -0.90 -13.45 -0.66
N GLY A 190 -2.11 -13.95 -0.81
CA GLY A 190 -3.11 -13.48 -1.76
C GLY A 190 -3.58 -12.06 -1.46
N LEU A 191 -3.67 -11.69 -0.18
CA LEU A 191 -4.00 -10.33 0.25
C LEU A 191 -2.82 -9.42 -0.07
N LYS A 192 -3.09 -8.33 -0.80
CA LYS A 192 -2.10 -7.36 -1.23
C LYS A 192 -2.15 -6.10 -0.41
N ARG A 193 -1.03 -5.37 -0.43
CA ARG A 193 -1.04 -3.96 -0.03
C ARG A 193 -2.07 -3.23 -0.89
N PRO A 194 -2.93 -2.41 -0.28
CA PRO A 194 -3.85 -1.56 -1.02
C PRO A 194 -3.04 -0.59 -1.88
N LEU A 195 -3.60 -0.16 -3.01
CA LEU A 195 -3.05 0.98 -3.74
C LEU A 195 -3.81 2.23 -3.33
N ILE A 196 -3.11 3.35 -3.18
CA ILE A 196 -3.70 4.62 -2.77
C ILE A 196 -3.25 5.70 -3.73
N GLY A 197 -4.19 6.49 -4.22
CA GLY A 197 -3.89 7.63 -5.07
C GLY A 197 -5.13 8.32 -5.58
N ASP A 198 -4.99 9.59 -5.92
CA ASP A 198 -6.05 10.39 -6.53
C ASP A 198 -6.22 9.97 -8.00
N LEU A 199 -7.22 9.13 -8.26
CA LEU A 199 -7.48 8.57 -9.58
C LEU A 199 -8.16 9.58 -10.48
N ASP A 200 -9.13 10.29 -9.93
CA ASP A 200 -9.97 11.20 -10.69
C ASP A 200 -9.42 12.63 -10.73
N GLY A 201 -8.42 12.98 -9.92
CA GLY A 201 -7.80 14.30 -9.87
C GLY A 201 -8.60 15.35 -9.09
N ASP A 202 -9.52 14.96 -8.20
CA ASP A 202 -10.30 15.87 -7.33
C ASP A 202 -9.53 16.32 -6.08
N GLY A 203 -8.33 15.79 -5.85
CA GLY A 203 -7.48 16.05 -4.69
C GLY A 203 -7.78 15.18 -3.48
N ARG A 204 -8.70 14.22 -3.58
CA ARG A 204 -9.03 13.23 -2.53
C ARG A 204 -8.64 11.84 -3.02
N PRO A 205 -7.68 11.17 -2.37
CA PRO A 205 -7.24 9.86 -2.83
C PRO A 205 -8.32 8.77 -2.74
N GLU A 206 -8.29 7.86 -3.71
CA GLU A 206 -9.00 6.58 -3.66
C GLU A 206 -8.14 5.46 -3.11
N ILE A 207 -8.80 4.39 -2.65
CA ILE A 207 -8.18 3.13 -2.26
C ILE A 207 -8.60 2.05 -3.26
N VAL A 208 -7.63 1.38 -3.90
CA VAL A 208 -7.87 0.22 -4.78
C VAL A 208 -7.44 -1.05 -4.06
N LEU A 209 -8.40 -1.97 -3.89
CA LEU A 209 -8.22 -3.26 -3.26
C LEU A 209 -8.24 -4.38 -4.27
N TYR A 210 -7.36 -5.35 -4.04
CA TYR A 210 -7.39 -6.63 -4.74
C TYR A 210 -8.17 -7.65 -3.92
N GLU A 211 -9.34 -8.08 -4.41
CA GLU A 211 -10.30 -8.77 -3.56
C GLU A 211 -10.09 -10.28 -3.52
N THR A 212 -9.94 -10.93 -4.68
CA THR A 212 -10.02 -12.40 -4.80
C THR A 212 -9.00 -12.97 -5.78
N ILE A 213 -8.82 -14.30 -5.77
CA ILE A 213 -7.89 -15.03 -6.64
C ILE A 213 -8.19 -14.77 -8.12
N GLN A 214 -9.47 -14.60 -8.45
CA GLN A 214 -9.87 -14.08 -9.75
C GLN A 214 -9.64 -12.56 -9.74
N PRO A 215 -9.04 -11.96 -10.77
CA PRO A 215 -8.73 -10.54 -10.74
C PRO A 215 -10.00 -9.71 -10.57
N GLN A 216 -10.21 -9.24 -9.34
CA GLN A 216 -11.30 -8.35 -8.96
C GLN A 216 -10.70 -7.20 -8.19
N LEU A 217 -10.96 -6.01 -8.68
CA LEU A 217 -10.55 -4.77 -8.06
C LEU A 217 -11.79 -4.08 -7.52
N ARG A 218 -11.74 -3.65 -6.26
CA ARG A 218 -12.73 -2.75 -5.68
C ARG A 218 -12.05 -1.43 -5.38
N THR A 219 -12.65 -0.34 -5.83
CA THR A 219 -12.15 1.00 -5.57
C THR A 219 -13.11 1.73 -4.65
N LEU A 220 -12.56 2.36 -3.63
CA LEU A 220 -13.28 3.07 -2.58
C LEU A 220 -12.82 4.52 -2.51
N ARG A 221 -13.72 5.42 -2.11
CA ARG A 221 -13.32 6.76 -1.63
C ARG A 221 -12.50 6.61 -0.36
N GLY A 222 -11.34 7.27 -0.30
CA GLY A 222 -10.44 7.17 0.84
C GLY A 222 -11.01 7.76 2.13
N ASP A 223 -11.72 8.89 2.03
CA ASP A 223 -12.27 9.63 3.17
C ASP A 223 -13.52 8.99 3.80
N THR A 224 -14.32 8.25 3.02
CA THR A 224 -15.59 7.68 3.49
C THR A 224 -15.63 6.15 3.48
N GLY A 225 -14.78 5.50 2.70
CA GLY A 225 -14.85 4.06 2.43
C GLY A 225 -15.99 3.68 1.49
N GLU A 226 -16.70 4.62 0.88
CA GLU A 226 -17.78 4.33 -0.07
C GLU A 226 -17.23 3.68 -1.34
N SER A 227 -17.88 2.61 -1.81
CA SER A 227 -17.50 1.95 -3.05
C SER A 227 -17.81 2.82 -4.26
N LEU A 228 -16.79 3.09 -5.06
CA LEU A 228 -16.90 3.81 -6.33
C LEU A 228 -17.23 2.86 -7.48
N TRP A 229 -16.39 1.85 -7.65
CA TRP A 229 -16.55 0.87 -8.72
C TRP A 229 -15.90 -0.45 -8.37
N THR A 230 -16.29 -1.48 -9.11
CA THR A 230 -15.67 -2.79 -9.06
C THR A 230 -15.40 -3.24 -10.48
N TRP A 231 -14.17 -3.69 -10.72
CA TRP A 231 -13.79 -4.32 -11.98
C TRP A 231 -13.53 -5.81 -11.75
N LYS A 232 -13.95 -6.64 -12.70
CA LYS A 232 -13.75 -8.09 -12.66
C LYS A 232 -13.23 -8.56 -14.01
N ALA A 233 -12.20 -9.41 -13.98
CA ALA A 233 -11.80 -10.18 -15.16
C ALA A 233 -12.96 -11.05 -15.65
N THR A 234 -13.01 -11.25 -16.97
CA THR A 234 -14.12 -11.92 -17.65
C THR A 234 -14.10 -13.44 -17.49
N GLN A 235 -12.96 -14.04 -17.13
CA GLN A 235 -12.83 -15.47 -16.91
C GLN A 235 -12.40 -15.82 -15.48
N ASN A 236 -12.96 -16.92 -14.98
CA ASN A 236 -12.56 -17.53 -13.72
C ASN A 236 -11.16 -18.14 -13.89
N LEU A 237 -10.14 -17.47 -13.38
CA LEU A 237 -8.81 -18.06 -13.29
C LEU A 237 -8.82 -19.26 -12.32
N SER A 238 -7.93 -20.21 -12.54
CA SER A 238 -7.72 -21.31 -11.61
C SER A 238 -7.33 -20.78 -10.22
N PRO A 239 -7.75 -21.40 -9.10
CA PRO A 239 -7.37 -20.97 -7.76
C PRO A 239 -5.85 -20.99 -7.49
N ASN A 240 -5.07 -21.63 -8.37
CA ASN A 240 -3.61 -21.73 -8.31
C ASN A 240 -2.91 -20.78 -9.30
N SER A 241 -3.65 -19.91 -9.99
CA SER A 241 -3.08 -18.96 -10.94
C SER A 241 -2.24 -17.91 -10.21
N ILE A 242 -1.12 -17.52 -10.85
CA ILE A 242 -0.19 -16.53 -10.31
C ILE A 242 -0.93 -15.20 -10.11
N VAL A 243 -0.63 -14.52 -8.99
CA VAL A 243 -1.31 -13.27 -8.63
C VAL A 243 -0.95 -12.17 -9.64
N PRO A 244 -1.95 -11.42 -10.16
CA PRO A 244 -1.70 -10.30 -11.07
C PRO A 244 -0.89 -9.19 -10.39
N GLY A 245 -0.04 -8.52 -11.15
CA GLY A 245 0.49 -7.21 -10.80
C GLY A 245 -0.62 -6.17 -10.95
N VAL A 246 -0.73 -5.28 -9.97
CA VAL A 246 -1.67 -4.14 -9.98
C VAL A 246 -0.89 -2.93 -9.50
N VAL A 247 -0.91 -1.84 -10.27
CA VAL A 247 -0.22 -0.59 -9.94
C VAL A 247 -1.03 0.63 -10.39
N LEU A 248 -0.81 1.78 -9.73
CA LEU A 248 -1.30 3.07 -10.21
C LEU A 248 -0.34 3.65 -11.23
N VAL A 249 -0.88 4.28 -12.27
CA VAL A 249 -0.08 4.85 -13.36
C VAL A 249 -0.71 6.17 -13.79
N THR A 250 0.12 7.18 -13.96
CA THR A 250 -0.26 8.45 -14.57
C THR A 250 -0.55 8.24 -16.05
N GLN A 251 -1.73 8.65 -16.51
CA GLN A 251 -1.98 8.74 -17.94
C GLN A 251 -1.57 10.11 -18.43
N SER A 252 -0.69 10.16 -19.44
CA SER A 252 -0.65 11.31 -20.32
C SER A 252 -2.01 11.38 -21.02
N SER A 253 -2.62 12.57 -21.05
CA SER A 253 -3.85 12.77 -21.82
C SER A 253 -3.66 12.20 -23.22
N PRO A 254 -4.66 11.50 -23.80
CA PRO A 254 -4.54 11.03 -25.16
C PRO A 254 -4.24 12.25 -26.03
N VAL A 255 -3.02 12.34 -26.54
CA VAL A 255 -2.73 13.23 -27.66
C VAL A 255 -3.68 12.73 -28.74
N ALA A 256 -4.73 13.51 -29.00
CA ALA A 256 -5.65 13.22 -30.10
C ALA A 256 -4.81 12.83 -31.31
N PRO A 257 -5.10 11.70 -31.98
CA PRO A 257 -4.27 11.25 -33.10
C PRO A 257 -4.11 12.44 -34.04
N ARG A 258 -2.86 12.85 -34.30
CA ARG A 258 -2.56 13.88 -35.29
C ARG A 258 -3.26 13.43 -36.56
N GLN A 259 -4.34 14.10 -36.93
CA GLN A 259 -4.88 13.99 -38.28
C GLN A 259 -3.82 14.56 -39.20
N GLU A 260 -2.98 13.68 -39.75
CA GLU A 260 -2.27 13.96 -40.98
C GLU A 260 -3.32 14.10 -42.08
N SER A 261 -3.78 15.33 -42.33
CA SER A 261 -4.13 15.83 -43.67
C SER A 261 -4.86 17.16 -43.56
N ARG A 262 -4.12 18.26 -43.76
CA ARG A 262 -4.68 19.40 -44.49
C ARG A 262 -3.62 19.91 -45.46
N THR A 263 -3.87 19.67 -46.74
CA THR A 263 -3.24 20.37 -47.85
C THR A 263 -3.59 21.87 -47.78
N PRO A 264 -2.68 22.77 -48.19
CA PRO A 264 -2.95 24.20 -48.17
C PRO A 264 -3.73 24.60 -49.42
N LYS A 265 -4.92 25.20 -49.24
CA LYS A 265 -5.51 26.15 -50.20
C LYS A 265 -6.70 26.93 -49.63
N ASP A 266 -6.67 28.22 -49.91
CA ASP A 266 -7.74 29.24 -49.90
C ASP A 266 -8.18 29.74 -48.50
N VAL A 267 -7.60 30.83 -47.95
CA VAL A 267 -7.75 32.27 -48.27
C VAL A 267 -9.12 32.86 -47.85
N ASP A 268 -9.02 33.82 -46.92
CA ASP A 268 -9.93 34.90 -46.50
C ASP A 268 -11.21 34.61 -45.69
N ARG A 269 -11.16 34.95 -44.39
CA ARG A 269 -11.90 36.11 -43.81
C ARG A 269 -11.52 36.37 -42.35
N GLU A 270 -11.14 37.63 -42.08
CA GLU A 270 -11.13 38.35 -40.78
C GLU A 270 -12.51 38.20 -40.09
N ALA A 271 -12.74 38.31 -38.77
CA ALA A 271 -12.07 38.85 -37.58
C ALA A 271 -12.54 37.98 -36.38
N ASP A 272 -11.88 37.87 -35.22
CA ASP A 272 -11.66 38.92 -34.23
C ASP A 272 -10.40 38.65 -33.40
N VAL A 273 -9.68 39.75 -33.20
CA VAL A 273 -8.47 39.86 -32.39
C VAL A 273 -8.88 40.15 -30.95
N VAL A 274 -8.40 39.32 -30.02
CA VAL A 274 -7.97 39.82 -28.71
C VAL A 274 -6.56 39.31 -28.48
N GLU A 275 -5.61 40.22 -28.60
CA GLU A 275 -4.21 40.05 -28.28
C GLU A 275 -4.04 39.71 -26.80
N ALA A 276 -3.24 38.69 -26.52
CA ALA A 276 -2.38 38.67 -25.34
C ALA A 276 -1.00 38.21 -25.83
N THR A 277 -0.20 39.18 -26.25
CA THR A 277 1.25 39.04 -26.36
C THR A 277 1.83 38.84 -24.97
N ASP A 278 2.60 37.78 -24.78
CA ASP A 278 3.99 37.93 -24.36
C ASP A 278 4.75 36.62 -24.53
N ALA A 279 5.59 36.62 -25.56
CA ALA A 279 6.69 35.70 -25.74
C ALA A 279 7.88 36.21 -24.92
N ASN A 280 8.20 35.51 -23.84
CA ASN A 280 9.57 35.41 -23.33
C ASN A 280 9.76 34.01 -22.75
N SER A 281 10.44 33.19 -23.52
CA SER A 281 10.78 31.80 -23.25
C SER A 281 11.89 31.69 -22.20
N ALA A 282 11.56 31.09 -21.07
CA ALA A 282 12.49 30.38 -20.19
C ALA A 282 12.05 28.91 -20.08
N PRO A 283 12.97 27.92 -20.03
CA PRO A 283 12.60 26.52 -19.87
C PRO A 283 12.27 26.29 -18.39
N GLY A 284 10.99 26.40 -18.02
CA GLY A 284 10.59 26.25 -16.62
C GLY A 284 9.13 26.49 -16.28
N ASN A 285 8.24 26.70 -17.25
CA ASN A 285 6.81 26.86 -16.92
C ASN A 285 6.12 25.50 -16.82
N SER A 286 6.07 25.07 -15.57
CA SER A 286 5.29 23.97 -15.02
C SER A 286 3.88 23.86 -15.57
N PHE A 287 3.49 22.65 -15.97
CA PHE A 287 2.10 22.19 -15.96
C PHE A 287 1.56 22.15 -14.52
N ARG A 288 1.37 23.32 -13.90
CA ARG A 288 0.57 23.46 -12.68
C ARG A 288 -0.83 23.86 -13.11
N GLY A 289 -1.71 22.87 -13.30
CA GLY A 289 -3.14 23.13 -13.54
C GLY A 289 -3.90 22.13 -14.41
N ALA A 290 -3.23 21.17 -15.06
CA ALA A 290 -3.95 20.08 -15.74
C ALA A 290 -4.36 19.02 -14.70
N ARG A 291 -5.65 18.67 -14.65
CA ARG A 291 -6.18 17.55 -13.86
C ARG A 291 -5.46 16.27 -14.32
N ARG A 292 -4.55 15.76 -13.49
CA ARG A 292 -3.77 14.57 -13.81
C ARG A 292 -4.59 13.35 -13.44
N LEU A 293 -5.15 12.69 -14.45
CA LEU A 293 -5.87 11.45 -14.25
C LEU A 293 -4.88 10.31 -14.09
N ARG A 294 -5.13 9.46 -13.11
CA ARG A 294 -4.43 8.18 -12.96
C ARG A 294 -5.34 7.05 -13.44
N CYS A 295 -4.71 5.99 -13.88
CA CYS A 295 -5.34 4.73 -14.22
C CYS A 295 -4.80 3.62 -13.34
N VAL A 296 -5.55 2.53 -13.27
CA VAL A 296 -5.09 1.29 -12.66
C VAL A 296 -4.59 0.37 -13.77
N ALA A 297 -3.32 -0.01 -13.70
CA ALA A 297 -2.75 -1.02 -14.58
C ALA A 297 -2.80 -2.38 -13.89
N VAL A 298 -3.40 -3.38 -14.53
CA VAL A 298 -3.52 -4.74 -14.00
C VAL A 298 -3.09 -5.77 -15.04
N THR A 299 -2.25 -6.72 -14.66
CA THR A 299 -1.96 -7.88 -15.52
C THR A 299 -3.02 -8.95 -15.33
N ILE A 300 -3.40 -9.67 -16.37
CA ILE A 300 -4.29 -10.84 -16.26
C ILE A 300 -3.81 -11.95 -17.20
N ASN A 301 -4.25 -13.18 -16.98
CA ASN A 301 -4.04 -14.29 -17.91
C ASN A 301 -5.35 -15.06 -18.08
N GLU A 302 -6.34 -14.44 -18.72
CA GLU A 302 -7.68 -15.01 -18.88
C GLU A 302 -7.70 -16.25 -19.79
N THR A 303 -6.80 -16.31 -20.78
CA THR A 303 -6.77 -17.41 -21.76
C THR A 303 -5.92 -18.60 -21.31
N GLY A 304 -5.17 -18.46 -20.21
CA GLY A 304 -4.15 -19.42 -19.76
C GLY A 304 -2.87 -19.43 -20.61
N ASN A 305 -2.91 -18.87 -21.82
CA ASN A 305 -1.83 -18.98 -22.80
C ASN A 305 -0.96 -17.73 -22.91
N GLN A 306 -1.44 -16.58 -22.44
CA GLN A 306 -0.74 -15.31 -22.55
C GLN A 306 -1.17 -14.34 -21.46
N TRP A 307 -0.20 -13.64 -20.86
CA TRP A 307 -0.52 -12.50 -20.02
C TRP A 307 -0.99 -11.32 -20.88
N GLU A 308 -1.83 -10.50 -20.30
CA GLU A 308 -2.32 -9.26 -20.87
C GLU A 308 -2.15 -8.16 -19.83
N LEU A 309 -1.86 -6.95 -20.27
CA LEU A 309 -1.85 -5.74 -19.46
C LEU A 309 -3.11 -4.94 -19.80
N VAL A 310 -3.92 -4.66 -18.80
CA VAL A 310 -5.17 -3.90 -18.91
C VAL A 310 -5.02 -2.59 -18.16
N LEU A 311 -5.34 -1.48 -18.84
CA LEU A 311 -5.50 -0.18 -18.20
C LEU A 311 -6.98 0.10 -17.93
N LEU A 312 -7.28 0.46 -16.68
CA LEU A 312 -8.59 0.88 -16.23
C LEU A 312 -8.57 2.38 -15.93
N ASP A 313 -9.53 3.14 -16.45
CA ASP A 313 -9.68 4.56 -16.07
C ASP A 313 -10.13 4.72 -14.61
N HIS A 314 -10.26 5.98 -14.18
CA HIS A 314 -10.74 6.35 -12.84
C HIS A 314 -12.17 5.88 -12.53
N GLU A 315 -12.94 5.44 -13.53
CA GLU A 315 -14.28 4.83 -13.36
C GLU A 315 -14.25 3.30 -13.44
N GLY A 316 -13.06 2.68 -13.55
CA GLY A 316 -12.89 1.24 -13.67
C GLY A 316 -13.19 0.66 -15.05
N LYS A 317 -13.35 1.49 -16.08
CA LYS A 317 -13.58 1.04 -17.46
C LYS A 317 -12.26 0.72 -18.14
N VAL A 318 -12.26 -0.35 -18.93
CA VAL A 318 -11.10 -0.74 -19.73
C VAL A 318 -10.85 0.32 -20.81
N VAL A 319 -9.72 1.01 -20.70
CA VAL A 319 -9.23 1.97 -21.70
C VAL A 319 -8.48 1.21 -22.79
N GLU A 320 -7.60 0.30 -22.39
CA GLU A 320 -6.74 -0.44 -23.30
C GLU A 320 -6.40 -1.82 -22.72
N ARG A 321 -6.20 -2.79 -23.60
CA ARG A 321 -5.73 -4.13 -23.29
C ARG A 321 -4.70 -4.55 -24.32
N VAL A 322 -3.50 -4.93 -23.87
CA VAL A 322 -2.39 -5.34 -24.74
C VAL A 322 -1.79 -6.68 -24.31
N PRO A 323 -1.27 -7.48 -25.25
CA PRO A 323 -0.40 -8.61 -24.94
C PRO A 323 0.73 -8.23 -24.00
N TYR A 324 1.00 -9.05 -22.98
CA TYR A 324 2.09 -8.85 -22.04
C TYR A 324 2.77 -10.18 -21.70
N GLY A 325 4.06 -10.12 -21.34
CA GLY A 325 4.89 -11.32 -21.20
C GLY A 325 4.93 -11.91 -19.79
N THR A 326 4.40 -11.19 -18.80
CA THR A 326 4.61 -11.49 -17.37
C THR A 326 3.45 -10.95 -16.53
N ASN A 327 3.38 -11.33 -15.26
CA ASN A 327 2.46 -10.77 -14.28
C ASN A 327 3.08 -9.63 -13.46
N GLN A 328 4.31 -9.22 -13.78
CA GLN A 328 5.05 -8.22 -13.03
C GLN A 328 4.84 -6.82 -13.59
N LEU A 329 4.44 -5.90 -12.71
CA LEU A 329 4.36 -4.46 -12.95
C LEU A 329 4.95 -3.73 -11.76
N TRP A 330 5.52 -2.56 -12.04
CA TRP A 330 5.90 -1.61 -11.01
C TRP A 330 5.44 -0.23 -11.45
N SER A 331 5.22 0.62 -10.47
CA SER A 331 5.10 2.04 -10.71
C SER A 331 5.82 2.84 -9.65
N HIS A 332 6.32 4.00 -10.05
CA HIS A 332 7.00 4.93 -9.16
C HIS A 332 6.98 6.31 -9.79
N ASP A 333 6.94 7.36 -8.96
CA ASP A 333 7.19 8.72 -9.41
C ASP A 333 8.69 8.90 -9.65
N LEU A 334 9.14 8.61 -10.87
CA LEU A 334 10.55 8.58 -11.23
C LEU A 334 11.09 9.96 -11.57
N ASP A 335 10.25 10.84 -12.11
CA ASP A 335 10.66 12.20 -12.45
C ASP A 335 10.35 13.23 -11.34
N GLY A 336 9.62 12.82 -10.31
CA GLY A 336 9.27 13.65 -9.15
C GLY A 336 8.15 14.64 -9.41
N ASP A 337 7.37 14.43 -10.46
CA ASP A 337 6.27 15.31 -10.82
C ASP A 337 4.98 15.00 -10.04
N GLY A 338 5.00 13.98 -9.18
CA GLY A 338 3.89 13.52 -8.35
C GLY A 338 2.98 12.51 -9.04
N GLY A 339 3.28 12.11 -10.28
CA GLY A 339 2.59 11.04 -10.98
C GLY A 339 3.41 9.75 -10.98
N GLU A 340 2.78 8.57 -10.85
CA GLU A 340 3.54 7.34 -11.01
C GLU A 340 3.73 6.97 -12.48
N GLU A 341 4.97 6.74 -12.91
CA GLU A 341 5.27 6.10 -14.19
C GLU A 341 5.08 4.59 -14.11
N LEU A 342 4.68 3.98 -15.23
CA LEU A 342 4.64 2.53 -15.41
C LEU A 342 6.01 2.00 -15.80
N LEU A 343 6.48 0.99 -15.08
CA LEU A 343 7.68 0.23 -15.42
C LEU A 343 7.29 -1.19 -15.82
N ARG A 344 7.72 -1.62 -17.00
CA ARG A 344 7.37 -2.92 -17.57
C ARG A 344 8.52 -3.61 -18.27
N TYR A 345 8.57 -4.93 -18.18
CA TYR A 345 9.55 -5.76 -18.90
C TYR A 345 8.96 -6.32 -20.19
N GLU A 346 9.66 -6.07 -21.30
CA GLU A 346 9.35 -6.60 -22.62
C GLU A 346 10.57 -7.39 -23.12
N GLY A 347 10.62 -8.68 -22.78
CA GLY A 347 11.77 -9.53 -23.05
C GLY A 347 13.00 -9.09 -22.25
N THR A 348 13.99 -8.48 -22.91
CA THR A 348 15.20 -7.94 -22.27
C THR A 348 15.15 -6.44 -22.03
N LYS A 349 14.08 -5.76 -22.44
CA LYS A 349 13.94 -4.32 -22.27
C LYS A 349 13.08 -4.00 -21.06
N LEU A 350 13.59 -3.11 -20.21
CA LEU A 350 12.79 -2.38 -19.24
C LEU A 350 12.34 -1.09 -19.90
N THR A 351 11.03 -0.85 -19.93
CA THR A 351 10.41 0.35 -20.48
C THR A 351 9.75 1.13 -19.35
N VAL A 352 9.99 2.44 -19.32
CA VAL A 352 9.32 3.38 -18.42
C VAL A 352 8.47 4.32 -19.24
N SER A 353 7.18 4.42 -18.89
CA SER A 353 6.21 5.21 -19.63
C SER A 353 5.14 5.83 -18.73
N ARG A 354 4.53 6.91 -19.19
CA ARG A 354 3.22 7.35 -18.70
C ARG A 354 2.13 6.66 -19.51
N GLY A 355 1.23 5.95 -18.84
CA GLY A 355 0.33 5.00 -19.51
C GLY A 355 1.08 3.97 -20.37
N LEU A 356 0.49 3.55 -21.49
CA LEU A 356 1.08 2.53 -22.35
C LEU A 356 1.99 3.06 -23.46
N HIS A 357 1.79 4.30 -23.91
CA HIS A 357 2.36 4.80 -25.16
C HIS A 357 3.38 5.93 -25.00
N ASP A 358 3.32 6.70 -23.93
CA ASP A 358 4.22 7.82 -23.69
C ASP A 358 5.49 7.32 -23.01
N VAL A 359 6.37 6.73 -23.80
CA VAL A 359 7.65 6.15 -23.34
C VAL A 359 8.63 7.27 -23.00
N LEU A 360 9.02 7.34 -21.73
CA LEU A 360 10.04 8.29 -21.26
C LEU A 360 11.43 7.78 -21.63
N TRP A 361 11.71 6.52 -21.32
CA TRP A 361 12.98 5.88 -21.66
C TRP A 361 12.86 4.36 -21.68
N THR A 362 13.85 3.73 -22.32
CA THR A 362 14.01 2.27 -22.31
C THR A 362 15.45 1.91 -21.97
N TRP A 363 15.61 0.81 -21.25
CA TRP A 363 16.91 0.24 -20.92
C TRP A 363 16.95 -1.21 -21.36
N THR A 364 17.98 -1.61 -22.09
CA THR A 364 18.16 -3.00 -22.53
C THR A 364 19.12 -3.70 -21.59
N ARG A 365 18.66 -4.79 -20.97
CA ARG A 365 19.47 -5.60 -20.06
C ARG A 365 20.66 -6.22 -20.80
N PRO A 366 21.90 -6.06 -20.29
CA PRO A 366 23.06 -6.77 -20.81
C PRO A 366 22.88 -8.29 -20.76
N ALA A 367 23.38 -9.01 -21.77
CA ALA A 367 23.20 -10.47 -21.87
C ALA A 367 23.84 -11.26 -20.73
N SER A 368 24.81 -10.69 -20.01
CA SER A 368 25.50 -11.30 -18.87
C SER A 368 24.77 -11.16 -17.53
N ASP A 369 23.74 -10.32 -17.44
CA ASP A 369 23.00 -10.09 -16.21
C ASP A 369 21.82 -11.06 -16.08
N TYR A 370 21.97 -12.05 -15.19
CA TYR A 370 20.94 -13.03 -14.84
C TYR A 370 20.10 -12.62 -13.62
N GLY A 371 20.24 -11.38 -13.14
CA GLY A 371 19.52 -10.86 -11.98
C GLY A 371 18.14 -10.31 -12.30
N TRP A 372 17.24 -10.37 -11.32
CA TRP A 372 15.97 -9.63 -11.32
C TRP A 372 16.22 -8.22 -10.80
N VAL A 373 15.59 -7.21 -11.40
CA VAL A 373 15.53 -5.88 -10.77
C VAL A 373 14.54 -5.96 -9.63
N SER A 374 15.03 -5.64 -8.42
CA SER A 374 14.26 -5.78 -7.18
C SER A 374 13.78 -4.45 -6.62
N ARG A 375 14.38 -3.32 -7.02
CA ARG A 375 14.10 -1.99 -6.49
C ARG A 375 14.51 -0.89 -7.48
N PHE A 376 13.72 0.16 -7.51
CA PHE A 376 14.05 1.46 -8.11
C PHE A 376 14.11 2.47 -6.98
N ASP A 377 15.17 3.26 -6.92
CA ASP A 377 15.31 4.36 -5.97
C ASP A 377 15.68 5.60 -6.75
N ARG A 378 15.09 6.73 -6.38
CA ARG A 378 15.49 8.03 -6.89
C ARG A 378 16.91 8.33 -6.43
N ALA A 379 17.79 8.72 -7.34
CA ALA A 379 19.13 9.14 -6.98
C ALA A 379 19.07 10.45 -6.17
N SER A 380 20.08 10.69 -5.33
CA SER A 380 20.14 11.90 -4.49
C SER A 380 20.26 13.21 -5.27
N ASP A 381 20.60 13.13 -6.57
CA ASP A 381 20.61 14.25 -7.52
C ASP A 381 19.28 14.43 -8.25
N GLY A 382 18.25 13.66 -7.86
CA GLY A 382 16.89 13.76 -8.38
C GLY A 382 16.64 12.99 -9.68
N ARG A 383 17.64 12.24 -10.18
CA ARG A 383 17.56 11.41 -11.39
C ARG A 383 17.09 9.98 -11.17
#